data_AF-A0A1F8Q7G3-F1
#
_entry.id   AF-A0A1F8Q7G3-F1
#
_cell.length_a   1.000
_cell.length_b   1.000
_cell.length_c   1.000
_cell.angle_alpha   90.00
_cell.angle_beta   90.00
_cell.angle_gamma   90.00
#
_symmetry.space_group_name_H-M   'P 1'
#
loop_
_entity.id
_entity.type
_entity.pdbx_description
1 polymer ?
#
loop_
_entity_poly.entity_id
_entity_poly.type
_entity_poly.pdbx_seq_one_letter_code
_entity_poly.pdbx_strand_id
1 'polypeptide(L)'
;MNITKEQAGKLGKYFINADPFLWGVLRAKNKKGRLKELKQMGFLAAYSEGSNPVYSKINKDLLVELGIAGILEKIVMPRVHNSFSEETLRYFRDCWEQGQNPDLNYLVKNKLYRRRTFITLTTPEVYDSFGSHPPVAGYKDPAFIFVQIETQHNFVERWTVFAGLWFEEIEPLFEES
;
A
#
# COMPACT_ATOMS: atom_id res chain seq x y z
N MET A 1 -9.19 17.99 8.12
CA MET A 1 -7.78 17.81 7.71
C MET A 1 -7.24 19.12 7.14
N ASN A 2 -6.20 19.70 7.74
CA ASN A 2 -5.57 20.94 7.26
C ASN A 2 -4.26 20.60 6.55
N ILE A 3 -4.26 20.57 5.20
CA ILE A 3 -3.05 20.26 4.41
C ILE A 3 -2.47 21.58 3.90
N THR A 4 -1.23 21.87 4.25
CA THR A 4 -0.54 23.07 3.75
C THR A 4 -0.29 22.96 2.24
N LYS A 5 -0.10 24.10 1.56
CA LYS A 5 0.20 24.09 0.11
C LYS A 5 1.48 23.32 -0.23
N GLU A 6 2.49 23.41 0.63
CA GLU A 6 3.75 22.69 0.48
C GLU A 6 3.55 21.18 0.61
N GLN A 7 2.86 20.76 1.68
CA GLN A 7 2.52 19.36 1.93
C GLN A 7 1.66 18.78 0.80
N ALA A 8 0.66 19.52 0.31
CA ALA A 8 -0.12 19.14 -0.86
C ALA A 8 0.77 18.95 -2.10
N GLY A 9 1.73 19.85 -2.34
CA GLY A 9 2.69 19.71 -3.42
C GLY A 9 3.56 18.45 -3.29
N LYS A 10 4.01 18.12 -2.08
CA LYS A 10 4.79 16.93 -1.77
C LYS A 10 3.95 15.65 -1.96
N LEU A 11 2.81 15.56 -1.29
CA LEU A 11 1.89 14.43 -1.37
C LEU A 11 1.46 14.17 -2.82
N GLY A 12 1.13 15.20 -3.59
CA GLY A 12 0.78 15.06 -5.01
C GLY A 12 1.86 14.38 -5.85
N LYS A 13 3.14 14.70 -5.62
CA LYS A 13 4.27 14.03 -6.29
C LYS A 13 4.37 12.56 -5.87
N TYR A 14 4.22 12.25 -4.60
CA TYR A 14 4.22 10.86 -4.12
C TYR A 14 3.05 10.07 -4.71
N PHE A 15 1.84 10.65 -4.78
CA PHE A 15 0.67 10.01 -5.36
C PHE A 15 0.86 9.66 -6.84
N ILE A 16 1.36 10.61 -7.65
CA ILE A 16 1.59 10.37 -9.08
C ILE A 16 2.57 9.21 -9.29
N ASN A 17 3.59 9.11 -8.43
CA ASN A 17 4.66 8.12 -8.51
C ASN A 17 4.48 6.93 -7.57
N ALA A 18 3.26 6.70 -7.07
CA ALA A 18 3.01 5.62 -6.11
C ALA A 18 3.25 4.25 -6.76
N ASP A 19 4.30 3.57 -6.29
CA ASP A 19 4.64 2.20 -6.64
C ASP A 19 4.88 1.37 -5.36
N PRO A 20 4.23 0.20 -5.20
CA PRO A 20 3.13 -0.32 -6.02
C PRO A 20 1.95 0.66 -6.09
N PHE A 21 1.02 0.51 -7.05
CA PHE A 21 -0.13 1.43 -7.21
C PHE A 21 -0.84 1.75 -5.87
N LEU A 22 -0.98 3.06 -5.58
CA LEU A 22 -1.44 3.58 -4.27
C LEU A 22 -0.72 2.94 -3.08
N TRP A 23 0.59 2.73 -3.21
CA TRP A 23 1.47 2.06 -2.25
C TRP A 23 0.98 0.67 -1.78
N GLY A 24 0.12 0.04 -2.57
CA GLY A 24 -0.39 -1.29 -2.26
C GLY A 24 -1.48 -1.31 -1.18
N VAL A 25 -2.08 -0.15 -0.84
CA VAL A 25 -3.16 -0.08 0.17
C VAL A 25 -4.48 -0.71 -0.29
N LEU A 26 -4.64 -0.93 -1.59
CA LEU A 26 -5.82 -1.62 -2.15
C LEU A 26 -5.73 -3.14 -1.98
N ARG A 27 -6.89 -3.79 -1.77
CA ARG A 27 -6.95 -5.24 -1.54
C ARG A 27 -6.68 -6.03 -2.82
N ALA A 28 -7.09 -5.48 -3.96
CA ALA A 28 -6.91 -6.15 -5.23
C ALA A 28 -5.43 -6.20 -5.66
N LYS A 29 -5.05 -7.33 -6.27
CA LYS A 29 -3.64 -7.67 -6.58
C LYS A 29 -3.20 -7.18 -7.95
N ASN A 30 -4.11 -7.23 -8.92
CA ASN A 30 -3.84 -6.83 -10.29
C ASN A 30 -4.59 -5.53 -10.62
N LYS A 31 -4.16 -4.89 -11.70
CA LYS A 31 -4.69 -3.60 -12.14
C LYS A 31 -6.21 -3.61 -12.32
N LYS A 32 -6.74 -4.67 -12.96
CA LYS A 32 -8.18 -4.82 -13.23
C LYS A 32 -8.99 -4.88 -11.93
N GLY A 33 -8.53 -5.66 -10.95
CA GLY A 33 -9.16 -5.74 -9.65
C GLY A 33 -9.10 -4.43 -8.88
N ARG A 34 -7.97 -3.71 -8.94
CA ARG A 34 -7.79 -2.41 -8.27
C ARG A 34 -8.73 -1.35 -8.84
N LEU A 35 -8.86 -1.30 -10.17
CA LEU A 35 -9.84 -0.44 -10.84
C LEU A 35 -11.28 -0.82 -10.46
N LYS A 36 -11.61 -2.11 -10.42
CA LYS A 36 -12.94 -2.57 -9.99
C LYS A 36 -13.23 -2.16 -8.54
N GLU A 37 -12.25 -2.28 -7.65
CA GLU A 37 -12.37 -1.87 -6.25
C GLU A 37 -12.61 -0.36 -6.13
N LEU A 38 -11.84 0.47 -6.85
CA LEU A 38 -12.07 1.93 -6.89
C LEU A 38 -13.46 2.29 -7.43
N LYS A 39 -13.94 1.60 -8.46
CA LYS A 39 -15.30 1.78 -8.99
C LYS A 39 -16.38 1.40 -7.99
N GLN A 40 -16.19 0.30 -7.24
CA GLN A 40 -17.11 -0.10 -6.19
C GLN A 40 -17.16 0.91 -5.03
N MET A 41 -16.08 1.65 -4.82
CA MET A 41 -16.04 2.78 -3.87
C MET A 41 -16.70 4.06 -4.43
N GLY A 42 -17.19 4.03 -5.67
CA GLY A 42 -17.85 5.16 -6.33
C GLY A 42 -16.91 6.08 -7.12
N PHE A 43 -15.64 5.68 -7.33
CA PHE A 43 -14.65 6.50 -8.02
C PHE A 43 -14.37 6.03 -9.43
N LEU A 44 -13.87 6.91 -10.30
CA LEU A 44 -13.41 6.54 -11.65
C LEU A 44 -14.49 5.84 -12.49
N ALA A 45 -15.76 6.25 -12.34
CA ALA A 45 -16.90 5.59 -13.00
C ALA A 45 -16.77 5.54 -14.54
N ALA A 46 -16.07 6.51 -15.13
CA ALA A 46 -15.81 6.61 -16.57
C ALA A 46 -14.93 5.47 -17.13
N TYR A 47 -14.20 4.75 -16.28
CA TYR A 47 -13.37 3.64 -16.73
C TYR A 47 -14.21 2.41 -17.10
N SER A 48 -14.21 2.04 -18.37
CA SER A 48 -14.88 0.83 -18.88
C SER A 48 -14.06 -0.44 -18.58
N GLU A 49 -14.71 -1.60 -18.54
CA GLU A 49 -14.04 -2.88 -18.24
C GLU A 49 -12.99 -3.31 -19.29
N GLY A 50 -13.06 -2.75 -20.50
CA GLY A 50 -12.08 -2.95 -21.56
C GLY A 50 -10.95 -1.91 -21.61
N SER A 51 -10.99 -0.90 -20.73
CA SER A 51 -9.92 0.10 -20.67
C SER A 51 -8.65 -0.50 -20.03
N ASN A 52 -7.50 -0.19 -20.62
CA ASN A 52 -6.19 -0.64 -20.12
C ASN A 52 -5.28 0.55 -19.78
N PRO A 53 -5.71 1.50 -18.94
CA PRO A 53 -4.87 2.64 -18.55
C PRO A 53 -3.60 2.19 -17.84
N VAL A 54 -2.57 3.01 -17.92
CA VAL A 54 -1.38 2.90 -17.06
C VAL A 54 -1.67 3.50 -15.69
N TYR A 55 -1.00 3.01 -14.63
CA TYR A 55 -1.22 3.47 -13.26
C TYR A 55 -1.02 4.97 -13.08
N SER A 56 -0.06 5.57 -13.77
CA SER A 56 0.17 7.02 -13.72
C SER A 56 -1.03 7.83 -14.22
N LYS A 57 -1.79 7.32 -15.19
CA LYS A 57 -3.03 7.96 -15.65
C LYS A 57 -4.12 7.83 -14.60
N ILE A 58 -4.29 6.63 -14.02
CA ILE A 58 -5.28 6.40 -12.96
C ILE A 58 -5.02 7.30 -11.75
N ASN A 59 -3.76 7.43 -11.32
CA ASN A 59 -3.38 8.31 -10.21
C ASN A 59 -3.72 9.78 -10.50
N LYS A 60 -3.47 10.26 -11.72
CA LYS A 60 -3.83 11.63 -12.13
C LYS A 60 -5.34 11.84 -12.13
N ASP A 61 -6.10 10.89 -12.66
CA ASP A 61 -7.56 11.00 -12.70
C ASP A 61 -8.17 10.97 -11.29
N LEU A 62 -7.64 10.13 -10.39
CA LEU A 62 -8.02 10.16 -8.96
C LEU A 62 -7.71 11.50 -8.30
N LEU A 63 -6.55 12.09 -8.60
CA LEU A 63 -6.18 13.42 -8.08
C LEU A 63 -7.13 14.51 -8.58
N VAL A 64 -7.57 14.44 -9.83
CA VAL A 64 -8.56 15.37 -10.39
C VAL A 64 -9.93 15.17 -9.74
N GLU A 65 -10.36 13.92 -9.56
CA GLU A 65 -11.69 13.58 -9.05
C GLU A 65 -11.85 13.86 -7.55
N LEU A 66 -10.83 13.53 -6.74
CA LEU A 66 -10.92 13.56 -5.29
C LEU A 66 -10.02 14.60 -4.62
N GLY A 67 -8.99 15.07 -5.33
CA GLY A 67 -7.89 15.78 -4.70
C GLY A 67 -7.11 14.89 -3.71
N ILE A 68 -6.05 15.45 -3.14
CA ILE A 68 -5.20 14.76 -2.16
C ILE A 68 -6.01 14.40 -0.91
N ALA A 69 -6.77 15.37 -0.39
CA ALA A 69 -7.54 15.18 0.82
C ALA A 69 -8.57 14.04 0.67
N GLY A 70 -9.32 14.02 -0.44
CA GLY A 70 -10.29 12.99 -0.70
C GLY A 70 -9.68 11.60 -0.88
N ILE A 71 -8.49 11.49 -1.50
CA ILE A 71 -7.78 10.20 -1.59
C ILE A 71 -7.36 9.71 -0.21
N LEU A 72 -6.81 10.58 0.64
CA LEU A 72 -6.39 10.20 1.98
C LEU A 72 -7.59 9.74 2.83
N GLU A 73 -8.61 10.58 2.94
CA GLU A 73 -9.77 10.34 3.80
C GLU A 73 -10.63 9.16 3.33
N LYS A 74 -10.82 8.99 2.02
CA LYS A 74 -11.75 7.99 1.49
C LYS A 74 -11.08 6.69 1.08
N ILE A 75 -9.77 6.68 0.86
CA ILE A 75 -9.04 5.51 0.36
C ILE A 75 -7.90 5.12 1.30
N VAL A 76 -6.90 5.96 1.49
CA VAL A 76 -5.65 5.52 2.15
C VAL A 76 -5.89 5.24 3.63
N MET A 77 -6.40 6.20 4.39
CA MET A 77 -6.55 6.04 5.84
C MET A 77 -7.52 4.93 6.21
N PRO A 78 -8.73 4.82 5.62
CA PRO A 78 -9.64 3.74 5.97
C PRO A 78 -9.00 2.38 5.70
N ARG A 79 -8.13 2.27 4.71
CA ARG A 79 -7.44 1.00 4.41
C ARG A 79 -6.37 0.68 5.43
N VAL A 80 -5.60 1.67 5.86
CA VAL A 80 -4.59 1.49 6.92
C VAL A 80 -5.27 1.12 8.24
N HIS A 81 -6.22 1.91 8.75
CA HIS A 81 -6.89 1.61 10.01
C HIS A 81 -7.72 0.31 10.00
N ASN A 82 -8.22 -0.12 8.85
CA ASN A 82 -8.89 -1.44 8.74
C ASN A 82 -7.90 -2.62 8.67
N SER A 83 -6.63 -2.37 8.32
CA SER A 83 -5.62 -3.42 8.14
C SER A 83 -4.68 -3.55 9.34
N PHE A 84 -4.56 -2.50 10.15
CA PHE A 84 -3.65 -2.44 11.29
C PHE A 84 -4.41 -1.97 12.53
N SER A 85 -4.11 -2.58 13.67
CA SER A 85 -4.58 -2.06 14.96
C SER A 85 -3.77 -0.82 15.35
N GLU A 86 -4.33 0.03 16.20
CA GLU A 86 -3.62 1.20 16.76
C GLU A 86 -2.33 0.79 17.49
N GLU A 87 -2.33 -0.35 18.20
CA GLU A 87 -1.12 -0.89 18.84
C GLU A 87 -0.04 -1.25 17.82
N THR A 88 -0.45 -1.79 16.66
CA THR A 88 0.45 -2.12 15.56
C THR A 88 1.04 -0.87 14.90
N LEU A 89 0.21 0.14 14.65
CA LEU A 89 0.67 1.41 14.07
C LEU A 89 1.65 2.11 15.01
N ARG A 90 1.35 2.15 16.31
CA ARG A 90 2.27 2.66 17.33
C ARG A 90 3.59 1.89 17.35
N TYR A 91 3.55 0.56 17.34
CA TYR A 91 4.77 -0.26 17.27
C TYR A 91 5.61 0.06 16.03
N PHE A 92 4.99 0.22 14.86
CA PHE A 92 5.72 0.60 13.65
C PHE A 92 6.32 2.01 13.74
N ARG A 93 5.60 2.96 14.32
CA ARG A 93 6.12 4.30 14.59
C ARG A 93 7.35 4.25 15.51
N ASP A 94 7.26 3.52 16.63
CA ASP A 94 8.38 3.36 17.56
C ASP A 94 9.63 2.79 16.87
N CYS A 95 9.44 1.76 16.01
CA CYS A 95 10.54 1.22 15.22
C CYS A 95 11.10 2.23 14.22
N TRP A 96 10.24 3.00 13.54
CA TRP A 96 10.64 4.03 12.58
C TRP A 96 11.49 5.12 13.24
N GLU A 97 11.02 5.68 14.36
CA GLU A 97 11.72 6.73 15.11
C GLU A 97 13.09 6.28 15.65
N GLN A 98 13.21 4.99 16.00
CA GLN A 98 14.46 4.38 16.46
C GLN A 98 15.39 3.96 15.32
N GLY A 99 14.99 4.11 14.06
CA GLY A 99 15.75 3.65 12.90
C GLY A 99 15.88 2.13 12.80
N GLN A 100 14.91 1.39 13.36
CA GLN A 100 14.88 -0.07 13.40
C GLN A 100 13.85 -0.64 12.42
N ASN A 101 14.11 -1.83 11.91
CA ASN A 101 13.08 -2.61 11.19
C ASN A 101 12.23 -3.38 12.22
N PRO A 102 10.91 -3.53 11.99
CA PRO A 102 10.06 -4.34 12.86
C PRO A 102 10.50 -5.82 12.85
N ASP A 103 10.33 -6.49 13.98
CA ASP A 103 10.69 -7.90 14.11
C ASP A 103 9.74 -8.80 13.32
N LEU A 104 10.29 -9.79 12.61
CA LEU A 104 9.47 -10.68 11.79
C LEU A 104 8.53 -11.54 12.65
N ASN A 105 8.93 -11.97 13.85
CA ASN A 105 8.04 -12.74 14.72
C ASN A 105 6.86 -11.87 15.19
N TYR A 106 7.08 -10.58 15.45
CA TYR A 106 5.99 -9.64 15.70
C TYR A 106 5.00 -9.62 14.53
N LEU A 107 5.49 -9.47 13.29
CA LEU A 107 4.64 -9.45 12.09
C LEU A 107 3.83 -10.75 11.94
N VAL A 108 4.44 -11.90 12.21
CA VAL A 108 3.77 -13.21 12.13
C VAL A 108 2.73 -13.39 13.24
N LYS A 109 3.10 -13.07 14.49
CA LYS A 109 2.22 -13.17 15.66
C LYS A 109 0.95 -12.33 15.47
N ASN A 110 1.10 -11.14 14.90
CA ASN A 110 0.00 -10.21 14.64
C ASN A 110 -0.69 -10.43 13.28
N LYS A 111 -0.40 -11.54 12.58
CA LYS A 111 -1.00 -11.90 11.28
C LYS A 111 -0.82 -10.85 10.19
N LEU A 112 0.22 -10.02 10.30
CA LEU A 112 0.60 -8.99 9.34
C LEU A 112 1.50 -9.55 8.23
N TYR A 113 2.12 -10.70 8.48
CA TYR A 113 2.93 -11.46 7.54
C TYR A 113 2.74 -12.95 7.76
N ARG A 114 2.62 -13.73 6.67
CA ARG A 114 2.65 -15.20 6.75
C ARG A 114 4.01 -15.69 6.29
N ARG A 115 4.75 -16.34 7.20
CA ARG A 115 6.02 -17.02 6.86
C ARG A 115 5.79 -17.98 5.70
N ARG A 116 6.65 -17.85 4.69
CA ARG A 116 6.70 -18.74 3.55
C ARG A 116 7.88 -19.66 3.77
N THR A 117 7.58 -20.90 4.15
CA THR A 117 8.58 -21.96 4.08
C THR A 117 8.64 -22.36 2.61
N PHE A 118 9.81 -22.23 1.98
CA PHE A 118 10.02 -22.80 0.65
C PHE A 118 9.75 -24.31 0.72
N ILE A 119 8.57 -24.74 0.25
CA ILE A 119 8.39 -26.11 -0.20
C ILE A 119 8.99 -26.13 -1.60
N THR A 120 10.13 -26.76 -1.71
CA THR A 120 10.77 -27.17 -2.96
C THR A 120 9.73 -27.67 -3.97
N LEU A 121 9.60 -26.94 -5.08
CA LEU A 121 9.10 -27.40 -6.40
C LEU A 121 7.70 -28.03 -6.54
N THR A 122 6.75 -27.89 -5.60
CA THR A 122 5.42 -28.54 -5.77
C THR A 122 4.17 -27.73 -5.44
N THR A 123 4.28 -26.52 -4.87
CA THR A 123 3.12 -25.61 -4.88
C THR A 123 3.03 -24.94 -6.24
N PRO A 124 1.92 -25.09 -7.00
CA PRO A 124 1.71 -24.33 -8.21
C PRO A 124 1.71 -22.85 -7.82
N GLU A 125 2.80 -22.16 -8.16
CA GLU A 125 2.75 -20.73 -8.35
C GLU A 125 1.60 -20.50 -9.32
N VAL A 126 0.54 -19.85 -8.86
CA VAL A 126 -0.63 -19.57 -9.71
C VAL A 126 -0.15 -18.57 -10.76
N TYR A 127 0.28 -19.10 -11.90
CA TYR A 127 0.60 -18.36 -13.10
C TYR A 127 -0.72 -17.80 -13.64
N ASP A 128 -0.93 -16.49 -13.51
CA ASP A 128 -1.90 -15.80 -14.36
C ASP A 128 -1.31 -15.82 -15.78
N SER A 129 -1.75 -16.81 -16.56
CA SER A 129 -1.77 -16.89 -18.02
C SER A 129 -0.92 -15.88 -18.82
N PHE A 130 0.09 -16.42 -19.52
CA PHE A 130 0.74 -15.91 -20.74
C PHE A 130 0.97 -14.40 -20.84
N GLY A 131 2.09 -13.93 -20.27
CA GLY A 131 2.56 -12.56 -20.48
C GLY A 131 3.68 -12.12 -19.54
N SER A 132 4.76 -12.91 -19.46
CA SER A 132 6.13 -12.50 -19.12
C SER A 132 6.29 -11.29 -18.17
N HIS A 133 6.10 -11.47 -16.86
CA HIS A 133 6.78 -10.78 -15.76
C HIS A 133 6.89 -11.80 -14.60
N PRO A 134 7.95 -11.79 -13.78
CA PRO A 134 8.04 -12.73 -12.65
C PRO A 134 6.81 -12.58 -11.75
N PRO A 135 6.35 -13.66 -11.08
CA PRO A 135 5.24 -13.57 -10.15
C PRO A 135 5.53 -12.44 -9.17
N VAL A 136 4.56 -11.53 -9.00
CA VAL A 136 4.66 -10.48 -7.99
C VAL A 136 4.56 -11.15 -6.61
N ALA A 137 5.68 -11.71 -6.16
CA ALA A 137 5.85 -12.20 -4.81
C ALA A 137 5.63 -11.02 -3.86
N GLY A 138 4.65 -11.14 -2.96
CA GLY A 138 4.65 -10.31 -1.74
C GLY A 138 3.65 -9.15 -1.64
N TYR A 139 2.40 -9.29 -2.09
CA TYR A 139 1.34 -8.32 -1.71
C TYR A 139 0.09 -8.98 -1.14
N LYS A 140 0.24 -10.06 -0.36
CA LYS A 140 -0.92 -10.68 0.33
C LYS A 140 -1.08 -10.16 1.76
N ASP A 141 0.02 -9.83 2.40
CA ASP A 141 0.02 -9.57 3.83
C ASP A 141 0.13 -8.06 4.09
N PRO A 142 -0.63 -7.50 5.04
CA PRO A 142 -0.67 -6.07 5.30
C PRO A 142 0.71 -5.43 5.48
N ALA A 143 1.65 -6.14 6.10
CA ALA A 143 2.99 -5.61 6.38
C ALA A 143 3.71 -5.03 5.15
N PHE A 144 3.43 -5.53 3.94
CA PHE A 144 4.04 -5.03 2.71
C PHE A 144 3.68 -3.59 2.34
N ILE A 145 2.66 -3.01 2.99
CA ILE A 145 2.36 -1.57 2.89
C ILE A 145 3.50 -0.76 3.52
N PHE A 146 4.01 -1.18 4.68
CA PHE A 146 5.02 -0.45 5.46
C PHE A 146 6.43 -0.97 5.28
N VAL A 147 6.63 -2.27 5.03
CA VAL A 147 7.96 -2.87 4.98
C VAL A 147 8.18 -3.78 3.77
N GLN A 148 9.39 -3.77 3.23
CA GLN A 148 9.86 -4.75 2.27
C GLN A 148 10.41 -5.96 3.03
N ILE A 149 9.86 -7.14 2.77
CA ILE A 149 10.25 -8.40 3.41
C ILE A 149 10.93 -9.27 2.36
N GLU A 150 12.16 -9.71 2.66
CA GLU A 150 12.81 -10.73 1.85
C GLU A 150 12.20 -12.09 2.21
N THR A 151 11.47 -12.66 1.26
CA THR A 151 10.66 -13.86 1.46
C THR A 151 11.47 -15.16 1.41
N GLN A 152 12.64 -15.20 0.78
CA GLN A 152 13.48 -16.41 0.73
C GLN A 152 14.08 -16.71 2.10
N HIS A 153 14.62 -15.67 2.73
CA HIS A 153 15.30 -15.78 4.01
C HIS A 153 14.40 -15.38 5.19
N ASN A 154 13.18 -14.89 4.93
CA ASN A 154 12.19 -14.47 5.92
C ASN A 154 12.79 -13.42 6.91
N PHE A 155 13.20 -12.26 6.39
CA PHE A 155 13.59 -11.12 7.21
C PHE A 155 13.04 -9.80 6.64
N VAL A 156 12.92 -8.79 7.50
CA VAL A 156 12.52 -7.44 7.08
C VAL A 156 13.75 -6.73 6.54
N GLU A 157 13.76 -6.43 5.24
CA GLU A 157 14.89 -5.83 4.54
C GLU A 157 14.97 -4.33 4.84
N ARG A 158 13.85 -3.61 4.68
CA ARG A 158 13.78 -2.16 4.88
C ARG A 158 12.33 -1.66 4.96
N TRP A 159 12.16 -0.41 5.39
CA TRP A 159 10.92 0.34 5.24
C TRP A 159 10.59 0.64 3.78
N THR A 160 9.29 0.72 3.45
CA THR A 160 8.82 1.22 2.15
C THR A 160 8.83 2.75 2.14
N VAL A 161 8.62 3.34 0.95
CA VAL A 161 8.38 4.78 0.81
C VAL A 161 7.07 5.22 1.48
N PHE A 162 6.14 4.30 1.73
CA PHE A 162 4.86 4.61 2.33
C PHE A 162 4.88 4.63 3.85
N ALA A 163 5.67 3.79 4.53
CA ALA A 163 6.21 4.18 5.84
C ALA A 163 6.94 5.52 5.66
N GLY A 164 7.16 6.38 6.63
CA GLY A 164 7.73 7.71 6.33
C GLY A 164 6.73 8.65 5.64
N LEU A 165 6.15 8.34 4.47
CA LEU A 165 4.99 9.13 4.00
C LEU A 165 3.84 9.09 5.02
N TRP A 166 3.56 7.91 5.57
CA TRP A 166 2.59 7.73 6.63
C TRP A 166 3.00 8.48 7.88
N PHE A 167 4.16 8.15 8.47
CA PHE A 167 4.59 8.69 9.77
C PHE A 167 4.89 10.20 9.76
N GLU A 168 5.44 10.73 8.66
CA GLU A 168 5.90 12.13 8.60
C GLU A 168 4.84 13.07 8.01
N GLU A 169 3.97 12.58 7.13
CA GLU A 169 3.10 13.47 6.32
C GLU A 169 1.61 13.18 6.46
N ILE A 170 1.20 11.93 6.67
CA ILE A 170 -0.23 11.55 6.68
C ILE A 170 -0.74 11.44 8.11
N GLU A 171 -0.05 10.71 8.96
CA GLU A 171 -0.45 10.43 10.34
C GLU A 171 -0.58 11.68 11.22
N PRO A 172 0.35 12.67 11.14
CA PRO A 172 0.22 13.91 11.91
C PRO A 172 -1.05 14.71 11.59
N LEU A 173 -1.60 14.55 10.38
CA LEU A 173 -2.85 15.21 9.99
C LEU A 173 -4.06 14.76 10.83
N PHE A 174 -3.94 13.67 11.59
CA PHE A 174 -4.97 13.18 12.52
C PHE A 174 -4.78 13.69 13.94
N GLU A 175 -3.55 13.92 14.35
CA GLU A 175 -3.23 14.38 15.71
C GLU A 175 -3.57 15.87 15.90
N GLU A 176 -3.59 16.64 14.82
CA GLU A 176 -3.97 18.06 14.81
C GLU A 176 -5.49 18.31 14.62
N SER A 177 -6.33 17.28 14.73
CA SER A 177 -7.80 17.35 14.54
C SER A 177 -8.60 17.41 15.84
#